data_AF-A0A1S8WJ31-F1
#
_entry.id   AF-A0A1S8WJ31-F1
#
_cell.length_a   1.000
_cell.length_b   1.000
_cell.length_c   1.000
_cell.angle_alpha   90.00
_cell.angle_beta   90.00
_cell.angle_gamma   90.00
#
_symmetry.space_group_name_H-M   'P 1'
#
loop_
_entity.id
_entity.type
_entity.pdbx_description
1 polymer ?
#
loop_
_entity_poly.entity_id
_entity_poly.type
_entity_poly.pdbx_seq_one_letter_code
_entity_poly.pdbx_strand_id
1 'polypeptide(L)'
;VSPNQYICRDVDCHVSPLPSSTPLPRKHAPRHVQPHSPLKGIGRVANNALSPIKPKTLASPGLLTQTGADTTGLFATKTMDQIKQIFANWITSEPCPQLEDICILASYLVELVPYNLERVRLCLVCLDRLITQLGLPDSMRDWRTAYSRIFMTVDYAVEQCYGSSKLKLHPG
;
A
#
# COMPACT_ATOMS: atom_id res chain seq x y z
N VAL A 1 -0.08 40.89 -48.42
CA VAL A 1 -1.09 41.71 -47.74
C VAL A 1 -2.36 41.70 -48.59
N SER A 2 -3.47 41.26 -47.98
CA SER A 2 -4.89 41.26 -48.43
C SER A 2 -5.36 40.32 -49.56
N PRO A 3 -6.65 39.89 -49.59
CA PRO A 3 -7.77 40.26 -48.70
C PRO A 3 -8.63 39.11 -48.11
N ASN A 4 -9.32 39.48 -47.03
CA ASN A 4 -10.55 38.92 -46.47
C ASN A 4 -11.56 38.37 -47.51
N GLN A 5 -12.28 37.30 -47.14
CA GLN A 5 -13.76 37.38 -47.09
C GLN A 5 -14.38 36.32 -46.17
N TYR A 6 -15.11 36.83 -45.18
CA TYR A 6 -16.06 36.17 -44.31
C TYR A 6 -17.22 35.58 -45.12
N ILE A 7 -17.64 34.34 -44.80
CA ILE A 7 -19.06 33.97 -44.83
C ILE A 7 -19.37 33.12 -43.60
N CYS A 8 -20.18 33.71 -42.74
CA CYS A 8 -20.93 33.06 -41.68
C CYS A 8 -22.08 32.25 -42.32
N ARG A 9 -22.26 30.99 -41.91
CA ARG A 9 -23.55 30.30 -41.97
C ARG A 9 -23.79 29.56 -40.66
N ASP A 10 -24.54 30.25 -39.80
CA ASP A 10 -25.47 29.68 -38.83
C ASP A 10 -26.50 28.76 -39.52
N VAL A 11 -27.27 28.04 -38.67
CA VAL A 11 -28.36 27.09 -38.98
C VAL A 11 -27.84 25.65 -39.06
N ASP A 12 -28.04 24.77 -38.07
CA ASP A 12 -29.36 24.39 -37.54
C ASP A 12 -29.33 24.04 -36.04
N CYS A 13 -30.31 24.60 -35.33
CA CYS A 13 -30.65 24.28 -33.96
C CYS A 13 -31.43 22.97 -33.91
N HIS A 14 -30.94 21.95 -33.20
CA HIS A 14 -31.80 20.87 -32.71
C HIS A 14 -31.74 20.80 -31.19
N VAL A 15 -32.66 21.53 -30.58
CA VAL A 15 -33.08 21.38 -29.18
C VAL A 15 -34.33 20.49 -29.15
N SER A 16 -34.35 19.57 -28.18
CA SER A 16 -35.51 18.88 -27.57
C SER A 16 -35.70 17.39 -27.94
N PRO A 17 -36.34 16.58 -27.07
CA PRO A 17 -36.45 16.66 -25.60
C PRO A 17 -36.19 15.31 -24.87
N LEU A 18 -36.00 15.38 -23.55
CA LEU A 18 -36.15 14.24 -22.63
C LEU A 18 -37.56 13.60 -22.76
N PRO A 19 -37.67 12.26 -22.68
CA PRO A 19 -38.85 11.62 -22.15
C PRO A 19 -38.72 11.39 -20.63
N SER A 20 -39.81 11.74 -19.96
CA SER A 20 -40.02 11.72 -18.52
C SER A 20 -40.56 10.36 -18.03
N SER A 21 -40.19 9.98 -16.80
CA SER A 21 -40.95 9.20 -15.81
C SER A 21 -41.54 7.83 -16.22
N THR A 22 -41.13 6.69 -15.64
CA THR A 22 -41.73 6.02 -14.45
C THR A 22 -41.18 4.58 -14.34
N PRO A 23 -41.44 3.77 -13.28
CA PRO A 23 -41.56 4.04 -11.85
C PRO A 23 -40.66 3.12 -10.97
N LEU A 24 -40.41 3.55 -9.73
CA LEU A 24 -39.75 2.78 -8.66
C LEU A 24 -40.61 1.59 -8.18
N PRO A 25 -40.04 0.39 -7.94
CA PRO A 25 -40.69 -0.63 -7.13
C PRO A 25 -40.69 -0.24 -5.65
N ARG A 26 -41.86 -0.44 -5.05
CA ARG A 26 -42.28 -0.06 -3.71
C ARG A 26 -41.42 -0.63 -2.58
N LYS A 27 -41.30 0.22 -1.55
CA LYS A 27 -41.07 -0.05 -0.13
C LYS A 27 -41.51 -1.45 0.33
N HIS A 28 -40.58 -2.24 0.84
CA HIS A 28 -40.84 -3.17 1.94
C HIS A 28 -40.02 -2.71 3.14
N ALA A 29 -40.68 -2.04 4.08
CA ALA A 29 -40.17 -1.79 5.42
C ALA A 29 -40.66 -2.92 6.36
N PRO A 30 -40.22 -2.99 7.63
CA PRO A 30 -39.32 -4.02 8.13
C PRO A 30 -40.09 -5.13 8.85
N ARG A 31 -39.62 -6.39 8.77
CA ARG A 31 -40.06 -7.42 9.72
C ARG A 31 -39.45 -7.13 11.09
N HIS A 32 -40.25 -6.48 11.91
CA HIS A 32 -40.10 -6.38 13.35
C HIS A 32 -40.20 -7.78 13.97
N VAL A 33 -39.06 -8.37 14.31
CA VAL A 33 -39.00 -9.57 15.16
C VAL A 33 -39.00 -9.08 16.60
N GLN A 34 -40.09 -9.35 17.31
CA GLN A 34 -40.21 -9.08 18.75
C GLN A 34 -39.13 -9.80 19.55
N PRO A 35 -38.50 -9.15 20.54
CA PRO A 35 -37.86 -9.86 21.64
C PRO A 35 -38.92 -10.25 22.67
N HIS A 36 -39.12 -11.55 22.87
CA HIS A 36 -39.80 -12.07 24.06
C HIS A 36 -38.74 -12.38 25.13
N SER A 37 -38.83 -11.68 26.26
CA SER A 37 -38.20 -12.04 27.55
C SER A 37 -39.13 -12.97 28.35
N PRO A 38 -38.84 -13.43 29.59
CA PRO A 38 -37.61 -13.99 30.21
C PRO A 38 -37.90 -15.28 31.06
N LEU A 39 -36.88 -15.79 31.78
CA LEU A 39 -36.90 -16.75 32.92
C LEU A 39 -37.14 -18.24 32.53
N LYS A 40 -36.49 -19.29 33.07
CA LYS A 40 -35.96 -19.57 34.43
C LYS A 40 -35.24 -20.94 34.45
N GLY A 41 -34.33 -21.18 35.40
CA GLY A 41 -33.78 -22.51 35.76
C GLY A 41 -32.26 -22.47 35.89
N ILE A 42 -31.67 -21.99 36.99
CA ILE A 42 -31.48 -22.62 38.31
C ILE A 42 -30.84 -24.02 38.24
N GLY A 43 -29.58 -24.10 38.70
CA GLY A 43 -28.83 -25.33 38.96
C GLY A 43 -27.33 -25.08 38.88
N ARG A 44 -26.70 -24.39 39.85
CA ARG A 44 -26.09 -24.93 41.09
C ARG A 44 -24.57 -25.19 40.94
N VAL A 45 -23.83 -24.25 41.52
CA VAL A 45 -22.47 -24.23 42.11
C VAL A 45 -21.65 -25.53 42.11
N ALA A 46 -20.40 -25.41 41.63
CA ALA A 46 -19.24 -26.07 42.24
C ALA A 46 -18.01 -25.15 42.13
N ASN A 47 -17.56 -24.65 43.27
CA ASN A 47 -16.24 -24.03 43.43
C ASN A 47 -15.18 -25.14 43.41
N ASN A 48 -14.05 -24.91 42.72
CA ASN A 48 -12.73 -25.33 43.18
C ASN A 48 -11.65 -24.57 42.40
N ALA A 49 -10.93 -23.71 43.12
CA ALA A 49 -9.66 -23.13 42.69
C ALA A 49 -8.54 -24.17 42.84
N LEU A 50 -7.51 -24.13 41.96
CA LEU A 50 -6.10 -24.41 42.29
C LEU A 50 -5.18 -24.26 41.05
N SER A 51 -4.36 -23.21 41.09
CA SER A 51 -2.99 -23.08 40.59
C SER A 51 -2.67 -22.81 39.09
N PRO A 52 -1.79 -21.83 38.79
CA PRO A 52 -1.27 -21.57 37.45
C PRO A 52 -0.13 -22.54 37.11
N ILE A 53 -0.27 -23.24 35.99
CA ILE A 53 0.77 -24.12 35.45
C ILE A 53 1.82 -23.24 34.76
N LYS A 54 3.03 -23.16 35.35
CA LYS A 54 4.25 -22.69 34.68
C LYS A 54 4.52 -23.58 33.46
N PRO A 55 4.76 -23.04 32.25
CA PRO A 55 5.39 -23.83 31.20
C PRO A 55 6.88 -23.96 31.53
N LYS A 56 7.26 -25.16 31.96
CA LYS A 56 8.65 -25.58 32.15
C LYS A 56 9.23 -25.91 30.77
N THR A 57 10.34 -25.27 30.48
CA THR A 57 11.29 -25.52 29.39
C THR A 57 11.41 -27.00 29.05
N LEU A 58 11.04 -27.37 27.83
CA LEU A 58 11.43 -28.62 27.19
C LEU A 58 12.10 -28.25 25.87
N ALA A 59 13.44 -28.33 25.90
CA ALA A 59 14.29 -28.14 24.74
C ALA A 59 13.91 -29.18 23.67
N SER A 60 13.44 -28.70 22.52
CA SER A 60 13.42 -29.48 21.29
C SER A 60 14.79 -29.37 20.61
N PRO A 61 15.40 -30.47 20.18
CA PRO A 61 16.63 -30.43 19.38
C PRO A 61 16.28 -29.99 17.96
N GLY A 62 16.93 -28.93 17.48
CA GLY A 62 16.93 -28.58 16.06
C GLY A 62 15.82 -27.63 15.60
N LEU A 63 15.45 -26.62 16.40
CA LEU A 63 14.84 -25.42 15.84
C LEU A 63 15.97 -24.60 15.21
N LEU A 64 16.15 -24.73 13.90
CA LEU A 64 16.84 -23.69 13.13
C LEU A 64 16.14 -22.40 13.50
N THR A 65 16.82 -21.59 14.30
CA THR A 65 16.35 -20.29 14.68
C THR A 65 16.28 -19.53 13.37
N GLN A 66 15.07 -19.42 12.81
CA GLN A 66 14.75 -18.29 11.95
C GLN A 66 14.89 -17.08 12.87
N THR A 67 16.13 -16.64 13.01
CA THR A 67 16.47 -15.30 13.44
C THR A 67 15.52 -14.42 12.65
N GLY A 68 14.60 -13.74 13.32
CA GLY A 68 13.81 -12.69 12.70
C GLY A 68 14.82 -11.83 11.98
N ALA A 69 14.82 -11.91 10.65
CA ALA A 69 15.78 -11.18 9.86
C ALA A 69 15.45 -9.72 10.15
N ASP A 70 16.35 -9.05 10.89
CA ASP A 70 16.33 -7.60 11.03
C ASP A 70 16.57 -7.04 9.62
N THR A 71 15.52 -7.01 8.81
CA THR A 71 15.52 -6.54 7.43
C THR A 71 15.87 -5.05 7.39
N THR A 72 15.59 -4.33 8.47
CA THR A 72 16.08 -2.99 8.78
C THR A 72 17.62 -2.91 8.71
N GLY A 73 18.31 -3.96 9.17
CA GLY A 73 19.77 -4.03 9.21
C GLY A 73 20.44 -4.02 7.84
N LEU A 74 19.75 -4.47 6.79
CA LEU A 74 20.30 -4.56 5.44
C LEU A 74 20.69 -3.18 4.88
N PHE A 75 19.85 -2.17 5.14
CA PHE A 75 20.02 -0.80 4.63
C PHE A 75 20.38 0.23 5.70
N ALA A 76 20.10 -0.03 6.99
CA ALA A 76 20.31 0.94 8.06
C ALA A 76 21.76 1.43 8.19
N THR A 77 22.74 0.54 7.98
CA THR A 77 24.17 0.87 8.11
C THR A 77 24.82 1.33 6.81
N LYS A 78 24.08 1.35 5.70
CA LYS A 78 24.61 1.63 4.37
C LYS A 78 24.61 3.12 4.05
N THR A 79 25.65 3.59 3.36
CA THR A 79 25.65 4.93 2.78
C THR A 79 24.69 5.00 1.58
N MET A 80 24.29 6.21 1.18
CA MET A 80 23.43 6.36 0.00
C MET A 80 24.08 5.81 -1.29
N ASP A 81 25.41 5.88 -1.41
CA ASP A 81 26.09 5.31 -2.57
C ASP A 81 26.11 3.78 -2.55
N GLN A 82 26.21 3.17 -1.36
CA GLN A 82 26.04 1.72 -1.23
C GLN A 82 24.60 1.30 -1.56
N ILE A 83 23.60 2.06 -1.15
CA ILE A 83 22.19 1.80 -1.50
C ILE A 83 21.98 1.91 -3.01
N LYS A 84 22.51 2.95 -3.66
CA LYS A 84 22.50 3.08 -5.13
C LYS A 84 23.07 1.84 -5.81
N GLN A 85 24.20 1.34 -5.34
CA GLN A 85 24.84 0.14 -5.87
C GLN A 85 23.97 -1.10 -5.67
N ILE A 86 23.36 -1.27 -4.49
CA ILE A 86 22.44 -2.38 -4.24
C ILE A 86 21.25 -2.35 -5.21
N PHE A 87 20.63 -1.17 -5.41
CA PHE A 87 19.52 -1.03 -6.35
C PHE A 87 19.94 -1.28 -7.79
N ALA A 88 21.09 -0.76 -8.21
CA ALA A 88 21.61 -0.98 -9.56
C ALA A 88 21.88 -2.47 -9.82
N ASN A 89 22.49 -3.15 -8.85
CA ASN A 89 22.73 -4.58 -8.92
C ASN A 89 21.43 -5.35 -8.99
N TRP A 90 20.46 -5.06 -8.12
CA TRP A 90 19.16 -5.72 -8.10
C TRP A 90 18.42 -5.60 -9.44
N ILE A 91 18.38 -4.39 -10.03
CA ILE A 91 17.72 -4.13 -11.32
C ILE A 91 18.41 -4.86 -12.48
N THR A 92 19.74 -5.00 -12.42
CA THR A 92 20.53 -5.59 -13.53
C THR A 92 20.74 -7.09 -13.40
N SER A 93 20.67 -7.66 -12.19
CA SER A 93 20.84 -9.09 -11.94
C SER A 93 19.55 -9.88 -12.13
N GLU A 94 18.40 -9.24 -11.96
CA GLU A 94 17.10 -9.90 -12.00
C GLU A 94 16.23 -9.39 -13.14
N PRO A 95 15.66 -10.29 -13.97
CA PRO A 95 14.75 -9.89 -15.03
C PRO A 95 13.40 -9.41 -14.49
N CYS A 96 13.01 -9.78 -13.26
CA CYS A 96 11.75 -9.36 -12.66
C CYS A 96 11.95 -9.22 -11.14
N PRO A 97 11.48 -8.12 -10.51
CA PRO A 97 11.66 -7.91 -9.08
C PRO A 97 10.87 -8.93 -8.26
N GLN A 98 11.55 -9.63 -7.34
CA GLN A 98 10.90 -10.56 -6.42
C GLN A 98 10.05 -9.82 -5.38
N LEU A 99 8.93 -10.43 -4.99
CA LEU A 99 8.03 -9.86 -3.99
C LEU A 99 8.69 -9.68 -2.63
N GLU A 100 9.58 -10.60 -2.25
CA GLU A 100 10.30 -10.54 -0.98
C GLU A 100 11.18 -9.28 -0.90
N ASP A 101 11.99 -9.01 -1.91
CA ASP A 101 12.85 -7.82 -1.96
C ASP A 101 12.04 -6.52 -1.99
N ILE A 102 10.92 -6.51 -2.71
CA ILE A 102 9.97 -5.39 -2.70
C ILE A 102 9.47 -5.13 -1.27
N CYS A 103 9.07 -6.17 -0.56
CA CYS A 103 8.57 -6.07 0.81
C CYS A 103 9.67 -5.63 1.79
N ILE A 104 10.89 -6.15 1.65
CA ILE A 104 12.06 -5.77 2.47
C ILE A 104 12.34 -4.27 2.31
N LEU A 105 12.42 -3.78 1.07
CA LEU A 105 12.68 -2.36 0.81
C LEU A 105 11.52 -1.47 1.29
N ALA A 106 10.27 -1.87 1.04
CA ALA A 106 9.11 -1.12 1.52
C ALA A 106 9.09 -1.01 3.05
N SER A 107 9.35 -2.12 3.75
CA SER A 107 9.37 -2.17 5.22
C SER A 107 10.46 -1.27 5.79
N TYR A 108 11.67 -1.35 5.23
CA TYR A 108 12.77 -0.46 5.60
C TYR A 108 12.40 1.02 5.44
N LEU A 109 11.79 1.40 4.32
CA LEU A 109 11.41 2.79 4.06
C LEU A 109 10.28 3.26 4.98
N VAL A 110 9.29 2.41 5.26
CA VAL A 110 8.18 2.70 6.19
C VAL A 110 8.69 2.94 7.61
N GLU A 111 9.60 2.10 8.10
CA GLU A 111 10.20 2.27 9.43
C GLU A 111 11.00 3.58 9.52
N LEU A 112 11.58 4.01 8.40
CA LEU A 112 12.38 5.23 8.33
C LEU A 112 11.53 6.51 8.25
N VAL A 113 10.25 6.41 7.84
CA VAL A 113 9.32 7.55 7.69
C VAL A 113 9.35 8.51 8.89
N PRO A 114 9.15 8.08 10.15
CA PRO A 114 9.11 9.01 11.29
C PRO A 114 10.46 9.62 11.65
N TYR A 115 11.58 9.03 11.21
CA TYR A 115 12.93 9.40 11.67
C TYR A 115 13.75 10.16 10.63
N ASN A 116 13.58 9.86 9.34
CA ASN A 116 14.42 10.42 8.28
C ASN A 116 13.72 10.40 6.90
N LEU A 117 12.77 11.32 6.72
CA LEU A 117 12.06 11.50 5.45
C LEU A 117 12.97 11.87 4.27
N GLU A 118 14.06 12.59 4.52
CA GLU A 118 15.01 12.96 3.47
C GLU A 118 15.62 11.72 2.84
N ARG A 119 16.06 10.77 3.66
CA ARG A 119 16.61 9.51 3.20
C ARG A 119 15.56 8.65 2.49
N VAL A 120 14.31 8.62 2.98
CA VAL A 120 13.20 7.95 2.28
C VAL A 120 13.03 8.51 0.86
N ARG A 121 12.98 9.84 0.74
CA ARG A 121 12.85 10.53 -0.55
C ARG A 121 14.04 10.23 -1.47
N LEU A 122 15.27 10.28 -0.95
CA LEU A 122 16.47 9.97 -1.73
C LEU A 122 16.47 8.53 -2.25
N CYS A 123 16.05 7.55 -1.44
CA CYS A 123 15.91 6.17 -1.88
C CYS A 123 14.89 6.02 -3.01
N LEU A 124 13.71 6.62 -2.88
CA LEU A 124 12.66 6.53 -3.91
C LEU A 124 13.06 7.19 -5.23
N VAL A 125 13.61 8.41 -5.18
CA VAL A 125 14.11 9.11 -6.38
C VAL A 125 15.25 8.32 -7.03
N CYS A 126 16.16 7.78 -6.22
CA CYS A 126 17.23 6.94 -6.72
C CYS A 126 16.72 5.69 -7.43
N LEU A 127 15.78 4.98 -6.82
CA LEU A 127 15.21 3.76 -7.39
C LEU A 127 14.49 4.05 -8.71
N ASP A 128 13.65 5.09 -8.77
CA ASP A 128 12.94 5.49 -9.99
C ASP A 128 13.91 5.83 -11.14
N ARG A 129 14.96 6.59 -10.83
CA ARG A 129 15.99 6.94 -11.80
C ARG A 129 16.73 5.71 -12.31
N LEU A 130 17.12 4.79 -11.43
CA LEU A 130 17.82 3.57 -11.82
C LEU A 130 16.93 2.64 -12.65
N ILE A 131 15.64 2.51 -12.32
CA ILE A 131 14.69 1.74 -13.16
C ILE A 131 14.58 2.37 -14.55
N THR A 132 14.56 3.69 -14.63
CA THR A 132 14.53 4.42 -15.90
C THR A 132 15.79 4.21 -16.74
N GLN A 133 16.96 4.12 -16.09
CA GLN A 133 18.26 4.05 -16.76
C GLN A 133 18.72 2.63 -17.08
N LEU A 134 18.42 1.67 -16.20
CA LEU A 134 18.95 0.30 -16.25
C LEU A 134 17.87 -0.74 -16.58
N GLY A 135 16.60 -0.39 -16.43
CA GLY A 135 15.49 -1.30 -16.72
C GLY A 135 15.49 -1.72 -18.19
N LEU A 136 15.50 -3.03 -18.44
CA LEU A 136 15.38 -3.56 -19.79
C LEU A 136 13.94 -3.37 -20.30
N PRO A 137 13.72 -3.13 -21.61
CA PRO A 137 12.38 -2.87 -22.15
C PRO A 137 11.33 -3.93 -21.79
N ASP A 138 11.74 -5.19 -21.82
CA ASP A 138 10.85 -6.34 -21.57
C ASP A 138 10.41 -6.45 -20.11
N SER A 139 11.24 -6.00 -19.16
CA SER A 139 10.96 -6.06 -17.72
C SER A 139 10.56 -4.72 -17.11
N MET A 140 10.66 -3.63 -17.87
CA MET A 140 10.44 -2.27 -17.37
C MET A 140 9.05 -2.12 -16.74
N ARG A 141 8.03 -2.80 -17.29
CA ARG A 141 6.66 -2.78 -16.72
C ARG A 141 6.62 -3.34 -15.31
N ASP A 142 7.30 -4.46 -15.06
CA ASP A 142 7.29 -5.12 -13.75
C ASP A 142 8.05 -4.29 -12.72
N TRP A 143 9.20 -3.73 -13.11
CA TRP A 143 9.96 -2.80 -12.27
C TRP A 143 9.18 -1.52 -11.93
N ARG A 144 8.46 -0.94 -12.89
CA ARG A 144 7.58 0.21 -12.63
C ARG A 144 6.42 -0.14 -11.70
N THR A 145 5.87 -1.34 -11.84
CA THR A 145 4.81 -1.84 -10.96
C THR A 145 5.33 -2.04 -9.54
N ALA A 146 6.51 -2.64 -9.38
CA ALA A 146 7.19 -2.80 -8.09
C ALA A 146 7.48 -1.45 -7.43
N TYR A 147 8.04 -0.50 -8.17
CA TYR A 147 8.25 0.87 -7.69
C TYR A 147 6.95 1.52 -7.21
N SER A 148 5.88 1.41 -8.01
CA SER A 148 4.58 1.99 -7.66
C SER A 148 4.03 1.40 -6.36
N ARG A 149 4.18 0.09 -6.14
CA ARG A 149 3.78 -0.57 -4.88
C ARG A 149 4.57 -0.03 -3.70
N ILE A 150 5.90 0.04 -3.81
CA ILE A 150 6.76 0.59 -2.76
C ILE A 150 6.36 2.04 -2.45
N PHE A 151 6.19 2.86 -3.48
CA PHE A 151 5.80 4.26 -3.33
C PHE A 151 4.47 4.40 -2.61
N MET A 152 3.43 3.65 -3.02
CA MET A 152 2.12 3.71 -2.37
C MET A 152 2.16 3.27 -0.90
N THR A 153 2.93 2.23 -0.58
CA THR A 153 3.10 1.77 0.80
C THR A 153 3.77 2.83 1.67
N VAL A 154 4.81 3.49 1.15
CA VAL A 154 5.52 4.56 1.86
C VAL A 154 4.66 5.82 1.97
N ASP A 155 3.97 6.23 0.90
CA ASP A 155 3.08 7.40 0.90
C ASP A 155 1.96 7.23 1.93
N TYR A 156 1.35 6.04 2.00
CA TYR A 156 0.38 5.72 3.03
C TYR A 156 0.98 5.85 4.44
N ALA A 157 2.19 5.33 4.69
CA ALA A 157 2.85 5.48 5.98
C ALA A 157 3.13 6.96 6.33
N VAL A 158 3.53 7.78 5.35
CA VAL A 158 3.71 9.23 5.53
C VAL A 158 2.39 9.90 5.89
N GLU A 159 1.29 9.56 5.20
CA GLU A 159 -0.03 10.09 5.51
C GLU A 159 -0.46 9.76 6.95
N GLN A 160 -0.17 8.54 7.43
CA GLN A 160 -0.46 8.12 8.81
C GLN A 160 0.42 8.84 9.85
N CYS A 161 1.71 9.06 9.57
CA CYS A 161 2.63 9.70 10.50
C CYS A 161 2.46 11.23 10.58
N TYR A 162 2.09 11.88 9.47
CA TYR A 162 2.11 13.34 9.34
C TYR A 162 0.75 13.97 8.99
N GLY A 163 -0.35 13.21 9.12
CA GLY A 163 -1.72 13.73 9.06
C GLY A 163 -2.13 14.27 7.69
N SER A 164 -2.35 13.36 6.73
CA SER A 164 -2.78 13.68 5.34
C SER A 164 -1.76 14.45 4.50
N SER A 165 -0.49 14.46 4.93
CA SER A 165 0.62 14.97 4.13
C SER A 165 1.03 13.92 3.09
N LYS A 166 1.13 14.31 1.81
CA LYS A 166 1.62 13.44 0.74
C LYS A 166 3.11 13.59 0.51
N LEU A 167 3.78 12.49 0.18
CA LEU A 167 5.19 12.50 -0.17
C LEU A 167 5.37 13.15 -1.55
N LYS A 168 5.92 14.37 -1.58
CA LYS A 168 6.27 15.06 -2.83
C LYS A 168 7.67 14.66 -3.29
N LEU A 169 7.71 13.79 -4.31
CA LEU A 169 8.92 13.54 -5.08
C LEU A 169 9.08 14.67 -6.09
N HIS A 170 10.16 15.44 -5.99
CA HIS A 170 10.52 16.38 -7.05
C HIS A 170 11.41 15.63 -8.05
N PRO A 171 11.13 15.71 -9.36
CA PRO A 171 12.09 15.25 -10.36
C PRO A 171 13.37 16.06 -10.19
N GLY A 172 14.47 15.37 -9.90
CA GLY A 172 15.81 15.94 -9.78
C GLY A 172 16.54 15.94 -11.11
#